data_AF-A0A0M3G7D9-F1
#
_entry.id   AF-A0A0M3G7D9-F1
#
_cell.length_a   1.000
_cell.length_b   1.000
_cell.length_c   1.000
_cell.angle_alpha   90.00
_cell.angle_beta   90.00
_cell.angle_gamma   90.00
#
_symmetry.space_group_name_H-M   'P 1'
#
loop_
_entity.id
_entity.type
_entity.pdbx_description
1 polymer ?
#
loop_
_entity_poly.entity_id
_entity_poly.type
_entity_poly.pdbx_seq_one_letter_code
_entity_poly.pdbx_strand_id
1 'polypeptide(L)'
;MSLQFNIIALLLVILIILGLLSHNSAITISAAVLLIMQQTFLSSHIPLLEKYGVKIGIIILTIGVLSPLVSGKIQLPDLSGFLSWKMALSISVGVLVAWLAGKGVPLMGEQPIL
;
A
#
# COMPACT_ATOMS: atom_id res chain seq x y z
N MET A 1 15.55 22.62 -25.79
CA MET A 1 14.53 21.77 -25.15
C MET A 1 14.99 20.32 -25.28
N SER A 2 16.05 19.95 -24.54
CA SER A 2 16.58 18.58 -24.60
C SER A 2 15.56 17.64 -23.98
N LEU A 3 15.10 16.66 -24.75
CA LEU A 3 14.50 15.42 -24.23
C LEU A 3 15.55 14.73 -23.34
N GLN A 4 15.70 15.21 -22.10
CA GLN A 4 16.31 14.41 -21.05
C GLN A 4 15.32 13.28 -20.79
N PHE A 5 15.63 12.10 -21.34
CA PHE A 5 14.87 10.88 -21.09
C PHE A 5 14.75 10.68 -19.58
N ASN A 6 13.56 10.94 -19.04
CA ASN A 6 13.30 10.74 -17.63
C ASN A 6 13.05 9.24 -17.41
N ILE A 7 14.08 8.52 -16.96
CA ILE A 7 14.06 7.08 -16.70
C ILE A 7 12.91 6.72 -15.74
N ILE A 8 12.58 7.61 -14.79
CA ILE A 8 11.50 7.41 -13.83
C ILE A 8 10.14 7.47 -14.53
N ALA A 9 9.95 8.38 -15.49
CA ALA A 9 8.73 8.44 -16.28
C ALA A 9 8.55 7.15 -17.12
N LEU A 10 9.63 6.62 -17.69
CA LEU A 10 9.60 5.35 -18.42
C LEU A 10 9.22 4.18 -17.51
N LEU A 11 9.78 4.12 -16.30
CA LEU A 11 9.40 3.13 -15.29
C LEU A 11 7.91 3.22 -14.95
N LEU A 12 7.38 4.42 -14.73
CA LEU A 12 5.95 4.63 -14.44
C LEU A 12 5.06 4.17 -15.60
N VAL A 13 5.46 4.43 -16.86
CA VAL A 13 4.76 3.91 -18.04
C VAL A 13 4.76 2.37 -18.06
N ILE A 14 5.89 1.74 -17.79
CA ILE A 14 5.98 0.28 -17.70
C ILE A 14 5.05 -0.25 -16.60
N LEU A 15 5.01 0.39 -15.42
CA LEU A 15 4.11 0.01 -14.33
C LEU A 15 2.63 0.17 -14.70
N ILE A 16 2.27 1.20 -15.47
CA ILE A 16 0.90 1.36 -16.00
C ILE A 16 0.55 0.20 -16.92
N ILE A 17 1.44 -0.16 -17.86
CA ILE A 17 1.21 -1.29 -18.77
C ILE A 17 1.08 -2.59 -17.98
N LEU A 18 1.97 -2.83 -17.01
CA LEU A 18 1.91 -4.01 -16.15
C LEU A 18 0.62 -4.04 -15.31
N GLY A 19 0.19 -2.91 -14.76
CA GLY A 19 -1.07 -2.80 -14.01
C GLY A 19 -2.30 -3.10 -14.88
N LEU A 20 -2.29 -2.66 -16.14
CA LEU A 20 -3.33 -2.98 -17.11
C LEU A 20 -3.34 -4.48 -17.46
N LEU A 21 -2.17 -5.06 -17.74
CA LEU A 21 -2.02 -6.49 -18.03
C LEU A 21 -2.41 -7.38 -16.85
N SER A 22 -2.10 -6.95 -15.62
CA SER A 22 -2.46 -7.68 -14.40
C SER A 22 -3.88 -7.39 -13.91
N HIS A 23 -4.65 -6.58 -14.64
CA HIS A 23 -5.97 -6.08 -14.22
C HIS A 23 -5.98 -5.45 -12.81
N ASN A 24 -4.86 -4.83 -12.39
CA ASN A 24 -4.72 -4.21 -11.09
C ASN A 24 -4.89 -2.71 -11.19
N SER A 25 -6.13 -2.24 -11.02
CA SER A 25 -6.49 -0.83 -11.05
C SER A 25 -5.70 0.01 -10.03
N ALA A 26 -5.31 -0.56 -8.87
CA ALA A 26 -4.56 0.17 -7.87
C ALA A 26 -3.15 0.55 -8.37
N ILE A 27 -2.45 -0.38 -9.03
CA ILE A 27 -1.13 -0.11 -9.63
C ILE A 27 -1.27 0.88 -10.78
N THR A 28 -2.22 0.65 -11.70
CA THR A 28 -2.44 1.51 -12.87
C THR A 28 -2.75 2.95 -12.46
N ILE A 29 -3.69 3.15 -11.51
CA ILE A 29 -4.10 4.48 -11.06
C ILE A 29 -2.95 5.17 -10.33
N SER A 30 -2.25 4.46 -9.42
CA SER A 30 -1.15 5.06 -8.67
C SER A 30 -0.02 5.53 -9.59
N ALA A 31 0.39 4.69 -10.55
CA ALA A 31 1.45 5.01 -11.50
C ALA A 31 1.05 6.14 -12.46
N ALA A 32 -0.21 6.15 -12.94
CA ALA A 32 -0.73 7.23 -13.79
C ALA A 32 -0.79 8.58 -13.05
N VAL A 33 -1.27 8.59 -11.80
CA VAL A 33 -1.30 9.81 -10.98
C VAL A 33 0.11 10.34 -10.74
N LEU A 34 1.06 9.48 -10.36
CA LEU A 34 2.45 9.87 -10.15
C LEU A 34 3.10 10.40 -11.45
N LEU A 35 2.79 9.80 -12.60
CA LEU A 35 3.30 10.26 -13.90
C LEU A 35 2.79 11.66 -14.23
N ILE A 36 1.49 11.92 -14.02
CA ILE A 36 0.90 13.25 -14.23
C ILE A 36 1.50 14.27 -13.25
N MET A 37 1.64 13.92 -11.97
CA MET A 37 2.25 14.79 -10.96
C MET A 37 3.70 15.13 -11.30
N GLN A 38 4.47 14.17 -11.81
CA GLN A 38 5.87 14.37 -12.18
C GLN A 38 6.03 15.33 -13.37
N GLN A 39 5.13 15.28 -14.36
CA GLN A 39 5.20 16.12 -15.57
C GLN A 39 4.62 17.52 -15.37
N THR A 40 3.89 17.76 -14.28
CA THR A 40 3.22 19.04 -14.00
C THR A 40 3.90 19.76 -12.84
N PHE A 41 3.46 21.00 -12.55
CA PHE A 41 3.93 21.77 -11.40
C PHE A 41 3.61 21.11 -10.04
N LEU A 42 2.77 20.05 -10.04
CA LEU A 42 2.46 19.24 -8.86
C LEU A 42 3.65 18.41 -8.34
N SER A 43 4.77 18.37 -9.06
CA SER A 43 6.00 17.72 -8.61
C SER A 43 6.48 18.24 -7.25
N SER A 44 6.25 19.53 -6.95
CA SER A 44 6.56 20.11 -5.63
C SER A 44 5.76 19.51 -4.46
N HIS A 45 4.64 18.84 -4.74
CA HIS A 45 3.79 18.21 -3.72
C HIS A 45 4.12 16.73 -3.49
N ILE A 46 4.98 16.12 -4.32
CA ILE A 46 5.42 14.72 -4.18
C ILE A 46 6.04 14.45 -2.80
N PRO A 47 6.92 15.30 -2.23
CA PRO A 47 7.49 15.07 -0.89
C PRO A 47 6.42 15.04 0.22
N LEU A 48 5.31 15.74 0.04
CA LEU A 48 4.19 15.72 0.99
C LEU A 48 3.42 14.40 0.91
N LEU A 49 3.24 13.85 -0.30
CA LEU A 49 2.71 12.49 -0.49
C LEU A 49 3.65 11.42 0.09
N GLU A 50 4.95 11.55 -0.07
CA GLU A 50 5.91 10.61 0.51
C GLU A 50 5.82 10.59 2.04
N LYS A 51 5.72 11.78 2.66
CA LYS A 51 5.68 11.91 4.12
C LYS A 51 4.38 11.42 4.76
N TYR A 52 3.22 11.67 4.13
CA TYR A 52 1.92 11.39 4.74
C TYR A 52 1.10 10.33 4.01
N GLY A 53 1.38 10.05 2.75
CA GLY A 53 0.59 9.18 1.89
C GLY A 53 0.47 7.76 2.44
N VAL A 54 1.58 7.16 2.87
CA VAL A 54 1.56 5.82 3.47
C VAL A 54 0.77 5.80 4.79
N LYS A 55 0.99 6.79 5.67
CA LYS A 55 0.27 6.88 6.95
C LYS A 55 -1.24 7.02 6.74
N ILE A 56 -1.66 7.90 5.84
CA ILE A 56 -3.07 8.08 5.50
C ILE A 56 -3.64 6.80 4.86
N GLY A 57 -2.89 6.18 3.96
CA GLY A 57 -3.28 4.91 3.32
C GLY A 57 -3.51 3.79 4.34
N ILE A 58 -2.62 3.63 5.32
CA ILE A 58 -2.79 2.65 6.41
C ILE A 58 -4.04 2.95 7.23
N ILE A 59 -4.29 4.21 7.60
CA ILE A 59 -5.50 4.59 8.36
C ILE A 59 -6.77 4.22 7.59
N ILE A 60 -6.83 4.58 6.30
CA ILE A 60 -7.98 4.26 5.44
C ILE A 60 -8.15 2.73 5.32
N LEU A 61 -7.05 2.00 5.14
CA LEU A 61 -7.06 0.54 5.10
C LEU A 61 -7.59 -0.06 6.41
N THR A 62 -7.12 0.40 7.57
CA THR A 62 -7.57 -0.07 8.88
C THR A 62 -9.06 0.18 9.08
N ILE A 63 -9.57 1.36 8.70
CA ILE A 63 -11.01 1.65 8.74
C ILE A 63 -11.78 0.67 7.84
N GLY A 64 -11.29 0.42 6.62
CA GLY A 64 -11.89 -0.53 5.69
C GLY A 64 -11.94 -1.96 6.24
N VAL A 65 -10.88 -2.40 6.90
CA VAL A 65 -10.79 -3.74 7.52
C VAL A 65 -11.69 -3.85 8.77
N LEU A 66 -11.86 -2.78 9.55
CA LEU A 66 -12.72 -2.77 10.74
C LEU A 66 -14.21 -2.56 10.41
N SER A 67 -14.54 -1.98 9.26
CA SER A 67 -15.93 -1.68 8.85
C SER A 67 -16.90 -2.89 8.89
N PRO A 68 -16.51 -4.11 8.46
CA PRO A 68 -17.38 -5.29 8.54
C PRO A 68 -17.74 -5.70 9.97
N LEU A 69 -16.89 -5.40 10.97
CA LEU A 69 -17.18 -5.67 12.38
C LEU A 69 -18.32 -4.77 12.86
N VAL A 70 -18.23 -3.47 12.57
CA VAL A 70 -19.27 -2.48 12.93
C VAL A 70 -20.57 -2.75 12.16
N SER A 71 -20.46 -3.22 10.91
CA SER A 71 -21.61 -3.58 10.07
C SER A 71 -22.29 -4.91 10.48
N GLY A 72 -21.76 -5.63 11.48
CA GLY A 72 -22.30 -6.92 11.92
C GLY A 72 -22.13 -8.07 10.92
N LYS A 73 -21.32 -7.89 9.86
CA LYS A 73 -21.07 -8.93 8.83
C LYS A 73 -20.14 -10.02 9.34
N ILE A 74 -19.31 -9.72 10.34
CA ILE A 74 -18.39 -10.65 10.97
C ILE A 74 -18.89 -10.89 12.40
N GLN A 75 -19.37 -12.10 12.68
CA GLN A 75 -19.74 -12.53 14.02
C GLN A 75 -18.46 -12.93 14.76
N LEU A 76 -18.32 -12.49 16.01
CA LEU A 76 -17.20 -12.90 16.85
C LEU A 76 -17.34 -14.40 17.12
N PRO A 77 -16.28 -15.21 16.90
CA PRO A 77 -16.34 -16.62 17.18
C PRO A 77 -16.56 -16.88 18.68
N ASP A 78 -17.17 -18.00 19.02
CA ASP A 78 -17.29 -18.39 20.43
C ASP A 78 -15.91 -18.60 21.06
N LEU A 79 -15.80 -18.40 22.38
CA LEU A 79 -14.56 -18.56 23.17
C LEU A 79 -13.88 -19.93 22.95
N SER A 80 -14.64 -20.96 22.60
CA SER A 80 -14.13 -22.30 22.26
C SER A 80 -13.48 -22.35 20.87
N GLY A 81 -13.97 -21.57 19.90
CA GLY A 81 -13.39 -21.40 18.57
C GLY A 81 -12.07 -20.61 18.61
N PHE A 82 -11.95 -19.67 19.56
CA PHE A 82 -10.71 -18.93 19.84
C PHE A 82 -9.55 -19.81 20.28
N LEU A 83 -9.83 -20.92 20.97
CA LEU A 83 -8.81 -21.89 21.39
C LEU A 83 -8.46 -22.95 20.33
N SER A 84 -9.04 -22.85 19.12
CA SER A 84 -8.69 -23.79 18.05
C SER A 84 -7.25 -23.58 17.57
N TRP A 85 -6.53 -24.68 17.34
CA TRP A 85 -5.17 -24.65 16.80
C TRP A 85 -5.07 -23.86 15.48
N LYS A 86 -6.13 -23.92 14.65
CA LYS A 86 -6.23 -23.16 13.39
C LYS A 86 -6.28 -21.65 13.64
N MET A 87 -7.01 -21.20 14.66
CA MET A 87 -7.09 -19.77 14.97
C MET A 87 -5.80 -19.25 15.57
N ALA A 88 -5.17 -20.00 16.49
CA ALA A 88 -3.87 -19.63 17.05
C ALA A 88 -2.79 -19.48 15.97
N LEU A 89 -2.76 -20.40 15.00
CA LEU A 89 -1.81 -20.34 13.88
C LEU A 89 -2.10 -19.16 12.95
N SER A 90 -3.37 -18.90 12.63
CA SER A 90 -3.78 -17.74 11.83
C SER A 90 -3.39 -16.41 12.48
N ILE A 91 -3.65 -16.25 13.78
CA ILE A 91 -3.26 -15.05 14.55
C ILE A 91 -1.74 -14.90 14.56
N SER A 92 -1.00 -15.99 14.81
CA SER A 92 0.46 -15.96 14.85
C SER A 92 1.06 -15.51 13.51
N VAL A 93 0.58 -16.06 12.40
CA VAL A 93 1.01 -15.64 11.05
C VAL A 93 0.62 -14.19 10.78
N GLY A 94 -0.59 -13.76 11.16
CA GLY A 94 -1.02 -12.37 11.02
C GLY A 94 -0.13 -11.39 11.78
N VAL A 95 0.25 -11.72 13.02
CA VAL A 95 1.17 -10.91 13.83
C VAL A 95 2.56 -10.84 13.19
N LEU A 96 3.09 -11.95 12.68
CA LEU A 96 4.37 -11.98 11.97
C LEU A 96 4.35 -11.09 10.73
N VAL A 97 3.30 -11.18 9.91
CA VAL A 97 3.14 -10.35 8.69
C VAL A 97 3.03 -8.86 9.06
N ALA A 98 2.24 -8.51 10.07
CA ALA A 98 2.10 -7.13 10.53
C ALA A 98 3.41 -6.56 11.09
N TRP A 99 4.18 -7.38 11.80
CA TRP A 99 5.51 -7.00 12.31
C TRP A 99 6.50 -6.73 11.17
N LEU A 100 6.55 -7.62 10.17
CA LEU A 100 7.40 -7.44 8.97
C LEU A 100 6.99 -6.19 8.19
N ALA A 101 5.69 -5.96 7.97
CA ALA A 101 5.20 -4.77 7.29
C ALA A 101 5.54 -3.49 8.06
N GLY A 102 5.36 -3.49 9.38
CA GLY A 102 5.67 -2.35 10.25
C GLY A 102 7.16 -1.99 10.31
N LYS A 103 8.05 -2.98 10.09
CA LYS A 103 9.50 -2.75 9.97
C LYS A 103 9.93 -2.40 8.54
N GLY A 104 9.30 -2.98 7.52
CA GLY A 104 9.65 -2.76 6.12
C GLY A 104 9.31 -1.35 5.63
N VAL A 105 8.15 -0.80 6.01
CA VAL A 105 7.70 0.52 5.54
C VAL A 105 8.68 1.65 5.94
N PRO A 106 9.15 1.76 7.20
CA PRO A 106 10.18 2.74 7.56
C PRO A 106 11.51 2.53 6.83
N LEU A 107 11.94 1.27 6.64
CA LEU A 107 13.20 0.96 5.96
C LEU A 107 13.19 1.45 4.50
N MET A 108 12.07 1.32 3.80
CA MET A 108 11.92 1.85 2.43
C MET A 108 12.06 3.38 2.36
N GLY A 109 11.79 4.10 3.46
CA GLY A 109 11.86 5.57 3.52
C GLY A 109 13.18 6.11 4.06
N GLU A 110 13.75 5.50 5.10
CA GLU A 110 14.96 5.99 5.77
C GLU A 110 16.25 5.46 5.14
N GLN A 111 16.22 4.24 4.61
CA GLN A 111 17.36 3.57 4.00
C GLN A 111 16.90 2.81 2.74
N PRO A 112 16.44 3.53 1.70
CA PRO A 112 16.05 2.90 0.43
C PRO A 112 17.22 2.15 -0.22
N ILE A 113 18.44 2.51 0.20
CA ILE A 113 19.73 1.96 -0.20
C ILE A 113 20.57 1.72 1.07
N LEU A 114 20.58 0.50 1.57
CA LEU A 114 21.89 -0.11 1.75
C LEU A 114 22.39 -0.52 0.36
#